data_AF-A0A674IES9-F1
#
_entry.id   AF-A0A674IES9-F1
#
_cell.length_a   1.000
_cell.length_b   1.000
_cell.length_c   1.000
_cell.angle_alpha   90.00
_cell.angle_beta   90.00
_cell.angle_gamma   90.00
#
_symmetry.space_group_name_H-M   'P 1'
#
loop_
_entity.id
_entity.type
_entity.pdbx_description
1 polymer ?
#
loop_
_entity_poly.entity_id
_entity_poly.type
_entity_poly.pdbx_seq_one_letter_code
_entity_poly.pdbx_strand_id
1 'polypeptide(L)'
;MAKAGNRGTIKAALGFRAEEDAQKLRKAMKGLGTDEDAIIDIVAKRSIFQRQEILIAYKSTIGRDLIGDLKSELSGNFEKVIIGLMTSITLYDVQELKRAIKGAGTDEGCLIEILASRSSEEIQRINETYHRQYGTTLEKDIVSDTSSMFRRVLVSLATGNRDQGNYVDEGLAQQDAQCLYEAGEKKWGTNEGQFLTILCSRNRYHLLKVFDEYRRIAKKDITESIKSEMSGDLEDALLAVVKCIRNKHAYFAERLYGSMKGLGTDDDTLIRVMVSRCEIDMLDIRHEFKTMYGKSLYSFIQGDTSGDYKKVLLVLCGGED
;
A
#
# COMPACT_ATOMS: atom_id res chain seq x y z
N MET A 1 12.72 9.74 6.30
CA MET A 1 11.33 9.59 6.79
C MET A 1 10.41 10.04 5.67
N ALA A 2 9.49 9.21 5.20
CA ALA A 2 8.41 9.70 4.34
C ALA A 2 7.71 10.85 5.09
N LYS A 3 7.65 12.05 4.51
CA LYS A 3 6.92 13.16 5.13
C LYS A 3 5.47 12.71 5.30
N ALA A 4 4.94 12.79 6.53
CA ALA A 4 3.50 12.71 6.74
C ALA A 4 2.85 13.74 5.79
N GLY A 5 2.00 13.26 4.90
CA GLY A 5 1.36 14.12 3.91
C GLY A 5 0.35 15.02 4.63
N ASN A 6 0.18 16.26 4.19
CA ASN A 6 -0.90 17.12 4.73
C ASN A 6 -2.32 16.63 4.34
N ARG A 7 -2.39 15.49 3.62
CA ARG A 7 -3.60 14.84 3.13
C ARG A 7 -3.91 13.52 3.87
N GLY A 8 -3.17 13.21 4.93
CA GLY A 8 -3.53 12.15 5.88
C GLY A 8 -4.73 12.53 6.75
N THR A 9 -5.51 11.53 7.14
CA THR A 9 -6.62 11.63 8.11
C THR A 9 -6.11 11.61 9.54
N ILE A 10 -5.02 10.87 9.81
CA ILE A 10 -4.35 10.88 11.12
C ILE A 10 -3.26 11.95 11.13
N LYS A 11 -3.26 12.74 12.19
CA LYS A 11 -2.33 13.86 12.41
C LYS A 11 -1.71 13.77 13.78
N ALA A 12 -0.58 14.48 13.97
CA ALA A 12 0.04 14.59 15.29
C ALA A 12 -0.94 15.23 16.29
N ALA A 13 -1.14 14.58 17.43
CA ALA A 13 -1.98 15.11 18.50
C ALA A 13 -1.29 16.31 19.16
N LEU A 14 -2.07 17.37 19.42
CA LEU A 14 -1.61 18.54 20.17
C LEU A 14 -1.52 18.20 21.67
N GLY A 15 -0.52 18.76 22.36
CA GLY A 15 -0.32 18.52 23.79
C GLY A 15 0.10 17.07 24.13
N PHE A 16 0.65 16.35 23.15
CA PHE A 16 1.08 14.96 23.32
C PHE A 16 2.15 14.80 24.42
N ARG A 17 1.96 13.78 25.27
CA ARG A 17 2.90 13.35 26.30
C ARG A 17 3.04 11.83 26.29
N ALA A 18 4.18 11.35 25.79
CA ALA A 18 4.42 9.92 25.58
C ALA A 18 4.26 9.08 26.86
N GLU A 19 4.74 9.58 28.01
CA GLU A 19 4.64 8.88 29.30
C GLU A 19 3.19 8.74 29.78
N GLU A 20 2.34 9.75 29.56
CA GLU A 20 0.92 9.67 29.94
C GLU A 20 0.17 8.66 29.09
N ASP A 21 0.40 8.68 27.77
CA ASP A 21 -0.22 7.72 26.85
C ASP A 21 0.28 6.29 27.13
N ALA A 22 1.56 6.11 27.46
CA ALA A 22 2.11 4.81 27.88
C ALA A 22 1.42 4.28 29.15
N GLN A 23 1.23 5.13 30.17
CA GLN A 23 0.52 4.75 31.40
C GLN A 23 -0.95 4.41 31.15
N LYS A 24 -1.63 5.18 30.29
CA LYS A 24 -3.03 4.91 29.91
C LYS A 24 -3.15 3.57 29.17
N LEU A 25 -2.26 3.29 28.21
CA LEU A 25 -2.22 1.99 27.53
C LEU A 25 -1.98 0.84 28.51
N ARG A 26 -1.03 1.01 29.46
CA ARG A 26 -0.81 -0.03 30.48
C ARG A 26 -2.05 -0.27 31.34
N LYS A 27 -2.76 0.80 31.71
CA LYS A 27 -4.01 0.71 32.48
C LYS A 27 -5.11 0.01 31.68
N ALA A 28 -5.24 0.32 30.39
CA ALA A 28 -6.22 -0.30 29.49
C ALA A 28 -6.02 -1.82 29.33
N MET A 29 -4.79 -2.29 29.49
CA MET A 29 -4.39 -3.70 29.39
C MET A 29 -4.12 -4.36 30.75
N LYS A 30 -4.62 -3.80 31.86
CA LYS A 30 -4.36 -4.32 33.20
C LYS A 30 -5.64 -4.88 33.81
N GLY A 31 -5.63 -6.19 34.08
CA GLY A 31 -6.70 -6.86 34.81
C GLY A 31 -7.30 -7.98 33.98
N LEU A 32 -8.56 -8.31 34.24
CA LEU A 32 -9.33 -9.20 33.38
C LEU A 32 -10.02 -8.36 32.30
N GLY A 33 -9.81 -8.74 31.04
CA GLY A 33 -10.28 -7.99 29.88
C GLY A 33 -9.38 -6.81 29.51
N THR A 34 -9.74 -6.15 28.43
CA THR A 34 -9.00 -5.05 27.83
C THR A 34 -9.96 -3.87 27.60
N ASP A 35 -9.46 -2.64 27.69
CA ASP A 35 -10.21 -1.42 27.31
C ASP A 35 -9.82 -1.04 25.87
N GLU A 36 -10.49 -1.64 24.90
CA GLU A 36 -10.20 -1.45 23.46
C GLU A 36 -10.45 -0.01 23.01
N ASP A 37 -11.46 0.66 23.58
CA ASP A 37 -11.79 2.06 23.27
C ASP A 37 -10.64 2.98 23.68
N ALA A 38 -10.05 2.79 24.86
CA ALA A 38 -8.87 3.54 25.29
C ALA A 38 -7.64 3.27 24.40
N ILE A 39 -7.46 2.03 23.92
CA ILE A 39 -6.39 1.70 22.97
C ILE A 39 -6.60 2.43 21.64
N ILE A 40 -7.82 2.41 21.09
CA ILE A 40 -8.17 3.12 19.84
C ILE A 40 -7.94 4.62 20.00
N ASP A 41 -8.40 5.22 21.10
CA ASP A 41 -8.29 6.65 21.38
C ASP A 41 -6.86 7.16 21.49
N ILE A 42 -5.90 6.26 21.76
CA ILE A 42 -4.48 6.57 21.77
C ILE A 42 -3.86 6.19 20.42
N VAL A 43 -3.87 4.91 20.05
CA VAL A 43 -3.09 4.40 18.91
C VAL A 43 -3.60 4.98 17.58
N ALA A 44 -4.91 5.10 17.38
CA ALA A 44 -5.48 5.59 16.14
C ALA A 44 -5.59 7.13 16.07
N LYS A 45 -5.21 7.84 17.14
CA LYS A 45 -5.24 9.32 17.22
C LYS A 45 -3.87 9.92 17.55
N ARG A 46 -2.80 9.18 17.31
CA ARG A 46 -1.41 9.64 17.39
C ARG A 46 -0.73 9.35 16.07
N SER A 47 0.13 10.28 15.62
CA SER A 47 0.95 10.03 14.43
C SER A 47 1.95 8.91 14.68
N ILE A 48 2.49 8.33 13.61
CA ILE A 48 3.50 7.28 13.71
C ILE A 48 4.70 7.73 14.56
N PHE A 49 5.11 8.99 14.45
CA PHE A 49 6.20 9.55 15.25
C PHE A 49 5.87 9.50 16.75
N GLN A 50 4.67 9.95 17.13
CA GLN A 50 4.21 9.91 18.52
C GLN A 50 4.06 8.47 19.02
N ARG A 51 3.58 7.55 18.18
CA ARG A 51 3.51 6.11 18.54
C ARG A 51 4.89 5.51 18.81
N GLN A 52 5.92 5.90 18.05
CA GLN A 52 7.29 5.47 18.36
C GLN A 52 7.80 6.05 19.68
N GLU A 53 7.47 7.30 20.01
CA GLU A 53 7.79 7.89 21.32
C GLU A 53 7.07 7.17 22.47
N ILE A 54 5.80 6.76 22.27
CA ILE A 54 5.05 5.93 23.23
C ILE A 54 5.76 4.59 23.45
N LEU A 55 6.23 3.92 22.40
CA LEU A 55 6.97 2.65 22.55
C LEU A 55 8.20 2.81 23.44
N ILE A 56 8.97 3.88 23.22
CA ILE A 56 10.16 4.19 24.01
C ILE A 56 9.77 4.49 25.47
N ALA A 57 8.77 5.34 25.69
CA ALA A 57 8.30 5.72 27.02
C ALA A 57 7.72 4.53 27.80
N TYR A 58 6.97 3.65 27.13
CA TYR A 58 6.43 2.43 27.74
C TYR A 58 7.56 1.52 28.22
N LYS A 59 8.59 1.34 27.40
CA LYS A 59 9.74 0.53 27.78
C LYS A 59 10.53 1.14 28.95
N SER A 60 10.79 2.44 28.92
CA SER A 60 11.63 3.12 29.92
C SER A 60 10.93 3.30 31.27
N THR A 61 9.64 3.62 31.28
CA THR A 61 8.90 3.94 32.51
C THR A 61 8.15 2.76 33.12
N ILE A 62 7.71 1.80 32.31
CA ILE A 62 6.92 0.63 32.74
C ILE A 62 7.77 -0.64 32.74
N GLY A 63 8.87 -0.67 31.99
CA GLY A 63 9.80 -1.81 31.92
C GLY A 63 9.31 -2.97 31.04
N ARG A 64 8.15 -2.83 30.40
CA ARG A 64 7.50 -3.87 29.59
C ARG A 64 7.63 -3.62 28.09
N ASP A 65 7.31 -4.62 27.28
CA ASP A 65 7.22 -4.48 25.83
C ASP A 65 5.77 -4.20 25.42
N LEU A 66 5.51 -3.00 24.90
CA LEU A 66 4.15 -2.60 24.52
C LEU A 66 3.60 -3.45 23.36
N ILE A 67 4.44 -3.83 22.39
CA ILE A 67 3.99 -4.66 21.27
C ILE A 67 3.60 -6.05 21.78
N GLY A 68 4.42 -6.65 22.63
CA GLY A 68 4.11 -7.92 23.29
C GLY A 68 2.82 -7.86 24.11
N ASP A 69 2.65 -6.80 24.91
CA ASP A 69 1.43 -6.62 25.70
C ASP A 69 0.18 -6.48 24.80
N LEU A 70 0.23 -5.67 23.75
CA LEU A 70 -0.89 -5.52 22.81
C LEU A 70 -1.24 -6.86 22.13
N LYS A 71 -0.24 -7.67 21.74
CA LYS A 71 -0.46 -8.99 21.14
C LYS A 71 -1.02 -10.02 22.11
N SER A 72 -0.79 -9.87 23.42
CA SER A 72 -1.38 -10.78 24.41
C SER A 72 -2.82 -10.44 24.77
N GLU A 73 -3.22 -9.18 24.56
CA GLU A 73 -4.52 -8.65 24.96
C GLU A 73 -5.50 -8.61 23.79
N LEU A 74 -5.01 -8.36 22.57
CA LEU A 74 -5.82 -8.22 21.38
C LEU A 74 -5.80 -9.50 20.54
N SER A 75 -6.80 -9.66 19.68
CA SER A 75 -6.84 -10.76 18.71
C SER A 75 -7.45 -10.34 17.37
N GLY A 76 -7.26 -11.21 16.36
CA GLY A 76 -7.91 -11.09 15.06
C GLY A 76 -7.56 -9.82 14.30
N ASN A 77 -8.52 -9.30 13.53
CA ASN A 77 -8.30 -8.13 12.67
C ASN A 77 -8.07 -6.84 13.46
N PHE A 78 -8.66 -6.72 14.65
CA PHE A 78 -8.41 -5.56 15.51
C PHE A 78 -6.94 -5.50 15.95
N GLU A 79 -6.36 -6.63 16.40
CA GLU A 79 -4.93 -6.73 16.69
C GLU A 79 -4.08 -6.34 15.48
N LYS A 80 -4.38 -6.89 14.30
CA LYS A 80 -3.63 -6.58 13.07
C LYS A 80 -3.58 -5.08 12.77
N VAL A 81 -4.70 -4.37 12.90
CA VAL A 81 -4.72 -2.89 12.71
C VAL A 81 -3.86 -2.20 13.74
N ILE A 82 -4.06 -2.50 15.04
CA ILE A 82 -3.33 -1.82 16.12
C ILE A 82 -1.82 -2.05 16.03
N ILE A 83 -1.38 -3.28 15.77
CA ILE A 83 0.04 -3.61 15.59
C ILE A 83 0.60 -2.95 14.33
N GLY A 84 -0.17 -2.92 13.23
CA GLY A 84 0.20 -2.22 12.01
C GLY A 84 0.44 -0.73 12.25
N LEU A 85 -0.45 -0.07 12.99
CA LEU A 85 -0.31 1.34 13.36
C LEU A 85 0.94 1.58 14.23
N MET A 86 1.27 0.68 15.17
CA MET A 86 2.47 0.81 15.99
C MET A 86 3.79 0.58 15.22
N THR A 87 3.71 0.11 13.97
CA THR A 87 4.87 -0.23 13.14
C THR A 87 5.21 0.92 12.19
N SER A 88 6.49 1.28 12.08
CA SER A 88 6.92 2.29 11.10
C SER A 88 6.52 1.87 9.67
N ILE A 89 6.10 2.82 8.83
CA ILE A 89 5.56 2.53 7.48
C ILE A 89 6.49 1.61 6.67
N THR A 90 7.81 1.89 6.66
CA THR A 90 8.78 1.05 5.94
C THR A 90 8.89 -0.35 6.51
N LEU A 91 8.89 -0.51 7.84
CA LEU A 91 8.92 -1.84 8.45
C LEU A 91 7.61 -2.59 8.23
N TYR A 92 6.48 -1.89 8.20
CA TYR A 92 5.17 -2.47 7.89
C TYR A 92 5.13 -3.01 6.47
N ASP A 93 5.58 -2.23 5.47
CA ASP A 93 5.72 -2.71 4.08
C ASP A 93 6.65 -3.94 4.00
N VAL A 94 7.78 -3.93 4.71
CA VAL A 94 8.71 -5.07 4.76
C VAL A 94 8.07 -6.33 5.36
N GLN A 95 7.27 -6.18 6.41
CA GLN A 95 6.56 -7.30 7.04
C GLN A 95 5.44 -7.83 6.14
N GLU A 96 4.70 -6.96 5.46
CA GLU A 96 3.66 -7.35 4.49
C GLU A 96 4.25 -8.06 3.27
N LEU A 97 5.36 -7.57 2.71
CA LEU A 97 6.10 -8.26 1.64
C LEU A 97 6.61 -9.62 2.11
N LYS A 98 7.14 -9.71 3.34
CA LYS A 98 7.59 -10.99 3.88
C LYS A 98 6.43 -11.96 4.09
N ARG A 99 5.28 -11.48 4.58
CA ARG A 99 4.05 -12.27 4.74
C ARG A 99 3.60 -12.80 3.38
N ALA A 100 3.61 -11.94 2.36
CA ALA A 100 3.17 -12.30 1.01
C ALA A 100 4.02 -13.37 0.33
N ILE A 101 5.29 -13.50 0.71
CA ILE A 101 6.24 -14.50 0.17
C ILE A 101 6.34 -15.74 1.08
N LYS A 102 5.98 -15.63 2.36
CA LYS A 102 6.24 -16.70 3.34
C LYS A 102 5.07 -17.67 3.41
N GLY A 103 5.28 -18.90 2.96
CA GLY A 103 4.38 -20.01 3.23
C GLY A 103 4.22 -20.91 2.02
N ALA A 104 3.11 -21.66 2.00
CA ALA A 104 2.67 -22.33 0.79
C ALA A 104 1.77 -21.36 0.02
N GLY A 105 2.15 -21.04 -1.22
CA GLY A 105 1.50 -20.01 -2.03
C GLY A 105 2.09 -18.62 -1.79
N THR A 106 1.65 -17.68 -2.63
CA THR A 106 2.10 -16.29 -2.66
C THR A 106 0.87 -15.38 -2.59
N ASP A 107 0.99 -14.20 -1.99
CA ASP A 107 -0.03 -13.13 -2.06
C ASP A 107 0.42 -12.13 -3.14
N GLU A 108 0.18 -12.46 -4.40
CA GLU A 108 0.60 -11.66 -5.55
C GLU A 108 -0.01 -10.25 -5.51
N GLY A 109 -1.25 -10.13 -5.04
CA GLY A 109 -1.95 -8.85 -4.87
C GLY A 109 -1.23 -7.90 -3.92
N CYS A 110 -0.73 -8.40 -2.78
CA CYS A 110 0.08 -7.62 -1.85
C CYS A 110 1.42 -7.18 -2.48
N LEU A 111 2.12 -8.09 -3.16
CA LEU A 111 3.37 -7.78 -3.85
C LEU A 111 3.18 -6.68 -4.90
N ILE A 112 2.15 -6.82 -5.73
CA ILE A 112 1.80 -5.86 -6.78
C ILE A 112 1.47 -4.49 -6.17
N GLU A 113 0.61 -4.46 -5.15
CA GLU A 113 0.15 -3.21 -4.53
C GLU A 113 1.30 -2.40 -3.93
N ILE A 114 2.19 -3.04 -3.17
CA ILE A 114 3.33 -2.36 -2.55
C ILE A 114 4.32 -1.93 -3.63
N LEU A 115 4.76 -2.84 -4.50
CA LEU A 115 5.84 -2.57 -5.44
C LEU A 115 5.45 -1.59 -6.57
N ALA A 116 4.19 -1.58 -6.99
CA ALA A 116 3.72 -0.63 -8.02
C ALA A 116 3.43 0.77 -7.46
N SER A 117 3.10 0.89 -6.16
CA SER A 117 2.64 2.15 -5.58
C SER A 117 3.73 2.94 -4.85
N ARG A 118 4.80 2.29 -4.36
CA ARG A 118 5.89 2.97 -3.63
C ARG A 118 6.84 3.69 -4.59
N SER A 119 7.39 4.82 -4.14
CA SER A 119 8.41 5.56 -4.90
C SER A 119 9.75 4.81 -4.90
N SER A 120 10.64 5.16 -5.82
CA SER A 120 12.01 4.60 -5.86
C SER A 120 12.74 4.75 -4.52
N GLU A 121 12.59 5.90 -3.86
CA GLU A 121 13.20 6.17 -2.55
C GLU A 121 12.57 5.31 -1.42
N GLU A 122 11.25 5.06 -1.49
CA GLU A 122 10.57 4.14 -0.56
C GLU A 122 11.02 2.70 -0.78
N ILE A 123 11.15 2.25 -2.02
CA ILE A 123 11.64 0.90 -2.37
C ILE A 123 13.08 0.70 -1.89
N GLN A 124 13.97 1.69 -2.04
CA GLN A 124 15.34 1.60 -1.53
C GLN A 124 15.36 1.40 -0.01
N ARG A 125 14.55 2.16 0.74
CA ARG A 125 14.40 1.97 2.20
C ARG A 125 13.82 0.61 2.57
N ILE A 126 12.85 0.12 1.79
CA ILE A 126 12.28 -1.22 1.97
C ILE A 126 13.39 -2.26 1.81
N ASN A 127 14.20 -2.19 0.75
CA ASN A 127 15.29 -3.14 0.50
C ASN A 127 16.31 -3.16 1.64
N GLU A 128 16.76 -1.99 2.11
CA GLU A 128 17.69 -1.88 3.23
C GLU A 128 17.10 -2.48 4.52
N THR A 129 15.83 -2.17 4.80
CA THR A 129 15.14 -2.62 6.01
C THR A 129 14.86 -4.13 5.95
N TYR A 130 14.47 -4.65 4.79
CA TYR A 130 14.26 -6.08 4.55
C TYR A 130 15.53 -6.88 4.79
N HIS A 131 16.66 -6.40 4.24
CA HIS A 131 17.96 -7.03 4.45
C HIS A 131 18.37 -7.04 5.92
N ARG A 132 18.21 -5.91 6.62
CA ARG A 132 18.50 -5.81 8.06
C ARG A 132 17.62 -6.75 8.89
N GLN A 133 16.35 -6.89 8.53
CA GLN A 133 15.38 -7.66 9.30
C GLN A 133 15.50 -9.18 9.08
N TYR A 134 15.84 -9.62 7.88
CA TYR A 134 15.75 -11.04 7.50
C TYR A 134 17.05 -11.66 7.00
N GLY A 135 18.12 -10.88 6.83
CA GLY A 135 19.42 -11.39 6.37
C GLY A 135 19.43 -11.90 4.91
N THR A 136 18.41 -11.59 4.13
CA THR A 136 18.25 -11.92 2.70
C THR A 136 17.77 -10.67 1.95
N THR A 137 17.82 -10.65 0.63
CA THR A 137 17.30 -9.51 -0.16
C THR A 137 15.86 -9.77 -0.57
N LEU A 138 15.07 -8.70 -0.70
CA LEU A 138 13.70 -8.80 -1.21
C LEU A 138 13.68 -9.42 -2.62
N GLU A 139 14.63 -9.03 -3.48
CA GLU A 139 14.79 -9.60 -4.82
C GLU A 139 14.96 -11.13 -4.78
N LYS A 140 15.86 -11.64 -3.92
CA LYS A 140 16.11 -13.09 -3.84
C LYS A 140 14.85 -13.84 -3.43
N ASP A 141 14.13 -13.32 -2.44
CA ASP A 141 12.89 -13.93 -1.95
C ASP A 141 11.78 -13.87 -3.02
N ILE A 142 11.64 -12.76 -3.77
CA ILE A 142 10.72 -12.66 -4.92
C ILE A 142 11.09 -13.69 -6.00
N VAL A 143 12.38 -13.83 -6.32
CA VAL A 143 12.85 -14.74 -7.36
C VAL A 143 12.58 -16.20 -7.02
N SER A 144 12.64 -16.57 -5.74
CA SER A 144 12.34 -17.93 -5.29
C SER A 144 10.86 -18.28 -5.31
N ASP A 145 9.98 -17.30 -5.15
CA ASP A 145 8.54 -17.51 -4.93
C ASP A 145 7.69 -17.24 -6.18
N THR A 146 8.22 -16.46 -7.12
CA THR A 146 7.52 -16.09 -8.36
C THR A 146 8.22 -16.61 -9.61
N SER A 147 7.50 -16.64 -10.74
CA SER A 147 8.00 -17.21 -11.98
C SER A 147 7.76 -16.31 -13.19
N SER A 148 8.34 -16.73 -14.33
CA SER A 148 8.08 -16.18 -15.66
C SER A 148 8.23 -14.65 -15.77
N MET A 149 7.36 -13.99 -16.54
CA MET A 149 7.38 -12.55 -16.77
C MET A 149 6.89 -11.77 -15.55
N PHE A 150 5.95 -12.32 -14.78
CA PHE A 150 5.47 -11.70 -13.53
C PHE A 150 6.63 -11.44 -12.56
N ARG A 151 7.51 -12.44 -12.33
CA ARG A 151 8.75 -12.28 -11.56
C ARG A 151 9.61 -11.14 -12.08
N ARG A 152 9.78 -11.03 -13.39
CA ARG A 152 10.64 -9.99 -13.99
C ARG A 152 10.08 -8.59 -13.72
N VAL A 153 8.76 -8.42 -13.78
CA VAL A 153 8.09 -7.15 -13.42
C VAL A 153 8.33 -6.84 -11.95
N LEU A 154 8.08 -7.78 -11.04
CA LEU A 154 8.28 -7.55 -9.61
C LEU A 154 9.74 -7.22 -9.26
N VAL A 155 10.71 -7.94 -9.83
CA VAL A 155 12.15 -7.64 -9.64
C VAL A 155 12.48 -6.24 -10.17
N SER A 156 11.97 -5.87 -11.34
CA SER A 156 12.19 -4.53 -11.89
C SER A 156 11.64 -3.43 -10.97
N LEU A 157 10.47 -3.63 -10.38
CA LEU A 157 9.87 -2.68 -9.43
C LEU A 157 10.63 -2.65 -8.10
N ALA A 158 10.98 -3.82 -7.56
CA ALA A 158 11.72 -3.98 -6.31
C ALA A 158 13.15 -3.44 -6.38
N THR A 159 13.71 -3.23 -7.58
CA THR A 159 15.01 -2.57 -7.72
C THR A 159 14.94 -1.08 -7.36
N GLY A 160 13.78 -0.43 -7.54
CA GLY A 160 13.62 0.99 -7.21
C GLY A 160 14.42 1.94 -8.11
N ASN A 161 14.67 1.56 -9.37
CA ASN A 161 15.49 2.31 -10.32
C ASN A 161 14.68 3.09 -11.37
N ARG A 162 13.36 3.29 -11.16
CA ARG A 162 12.56 4.13 -12.06
C ARG A 162 13.10 5.56 -12.05
N ASP A 163 13.27 6.14 -13.23
CA ASP A 163 13.64 7.54 -13.40
C ASP A 163 12.66 8.46 -12.62
N GLN A 164 13.21 9.28 -11.73
CA GLN A 164 12.46 10.23 -10.90
C GLN A 164 12.45 11.66 -11.48
N GLY A 165 13.07 11.85 -12.64
CA GLY A 165 13.07 13.11 -13.36
C GLY A 165 11.68 13.52 -13.85
N ASN A 166 11.57 14.78 -14.26
CA ASN A 166 10.36 15.37 -14.84
C ASN A 166 10.51 15.69 -16.33
N TYR A 167 11.66 15.36 -16.94
CA TYR A 167 11.91 15.60 -18.34
C TYR A 167 11.06 14.65 -19.21
N VAL A 168 10.48 15.20 -20.27
CA VAL A 168 9.68 14.48 -21.25
C VAL A 168 10.25 14.76 -22.63
N ASP A 169 10.72 13.71 -23.30
CA ASP A 169 11.07 13.74 -24.71
C ASP A 169 9.85 13.28 -25.52
N GLU A 170 9.21 14.22 -26.24
CA GLU A 170 7.99 13.91 -26.99
C GLU A 170 8.22 12.92 -28.13
N GLY A 171 9.38 12.98 -28.79
CA GLY A 171 9.73 12.07 -29.87
C GLY A 171 9.91 10.64 -29.34
N LEU A 172 10.61 10.50 -28.21
CA LEU A 172 10.73 9.21 -27.53
C LEU A 172 9.38 8.72 -27.00
N ALA A 173 8.51 9.60 -26.50
CA ALA A 173 7.19 9.19 -26.01
C ALA A 173 6.31 8.64 -27.15
N GLN A 174 6.34 9.27 -28.33
CA GLN A 174 5.68 8.74 -29.52
C GLN A 174 6.28 7.41 -29.96
N GLN A 175 7.61 7.27 -29.91
CA GLN A 175 8.31 6.02 -30.23
C GLN A 175 7.94 4.89 -29.26
N ASP A 176 7.98 5.15 -27.94
CA ASP A 176 7.62 4.17 -26.91
C ASP A 176 6.13 3.75 -27.07
N ALA A 177 5.23 4.69 -27.39
CA ALA A 177 3.83 4.39 -27.66
C ALA A 177 3.66 3.50 -28.90
N GLN A 178 4.37 3.81 -29.99
CA GLN A 178 4.39 2.97 -31.19
C GLN A 178 4.95 1.58 -30.85
N CYS A 179 6.04 1.50 -30.09
CA CYS A 179 6.62 0.24 -29.63
C CYS A 179 5.63 -0.61 -28.83
N LEU A 180 4.86 -0.03 -27.91
CA LEU A 180 3.83 -0.76 -27.16
C LEU A 180 2.72 -1.27 -28.09
N TYR A 181 2.29 -0.46 -29.06
CA TYR A 181 1.25 -0.87 -30.02
C TYR A 181 1.74 -2.02 -30.89
N GLU A 182 2.98 -1.93 -31.36
CA GLU A 182 3.64 -2.99 -32.12
C GLU A 182 3.96 -4.22 -31.29
N ALA A 183 4.10 -4.10 -29.97
CA ALA A 183 4.39 -5.19 -29.06
C ALA A 183 3.18 -6.06 -28.74
N GLY A 184 1.96 -5.49 -28.76
CA GLY A 184 0.70 -6.19 -28.53
C GLY A 184 -0.19 -6.17 -29.78
N GLU A 185 -1.14 -5.24 -29.82
CA GLU A 185 -2.25 -5.14 -30.80
C GLU A 185 -1.89 -5.34 -32.30
N LYS A 186 -0.67 -5.02 -32.74
CA LYS A 186 -0.26 -5.18 -34.15
C LYS A 186 0.21 -6.59 -34.51
N LYS A 187 0.32 -7.53 -33.56
CA LYS A 187 0.76 -8.91 -33.84
C LYS A 187 -0.14 -9.93 -33.14
N TRP A 188 -0.01 -11.19 -33.51
CA TRP A 188 -0.60 -12.28 -32.75
C TRP A 188 0.32 -12.68 -31.58
N GLY A 189 -0.20 -12.61 -30.36
CA GLY A 189 0.58 -12.73 -29.12
C GLY A 189 1.25 -11.41 -28.74
N THR A 190 1.93 -11.38 -27.59
CA THR A 190 2.49 -10.14 -27.04
C THR A 190 3.96 -10.26 -26.69
N ASN A 191 4.73 -9.19 -26.92
CA ASN A 191 6.09 -9.04 -26.43
C ASN A 191 6.08 -8.37 -25.05
N GLU A 192 5.88 -9.15 -24.00
CA GLU A 192 5.72 -8.65 -22.64
C GLU A 192 7.02 -7.99 -22.11
N GLY A 193 8.18 -8.39 -22.65
CA GLY A 193 9.46 -7.76 -22.33
C GLY A 193 9.53 -6.28 -22.71
N GLN A 194 8.84 -5.89 -23.79
CA GLN A 194 8.77 -4.49 -24.23
C GLN A 194 7.85 -3.66 -23.32
N PHE A 195 6.71 -4.23 -22.91
CA PHE A 195 5.84 -3.64 -21.90
C PHE A 195 6.57 -3.42 -20.58
N LEU A 196 7.29 -4.43 -20.08
CA LEU A 196 8.11 -4.32 -18.88
C LEU A 196 9.13 -3.18 -19.01
N THR A 197 9.93 -3.19 -20.08
CA THR A 197 11.02 -2.23 -20.28
C THR A 197 10.51 -0.79 -20.24
N ILE A 198 9.38 -0.50 -20.90
CA ILE A 198 8.82 0.85 -20.95
C ILE A 198 8.11 1.18 -19.63
N LEU A 199 7.14 0.35 -19.22
CA LEU A 199 6.27 0.64 -18.08
C LEU A 199 7.01 0.63 -16.73
N CYS A 200 8.07 -0.15 -16.57
CA CYS A 200 8.78 -0.27 -15.28
C CYS A 200 9.99 0.68 -15.12
N SER A 201 10.51 1.28 -16.20
CA SER A 201 11.73 2.11 -16.13
C SER A 201 11.52 3.61 -16.35
N ARG A 202 10.60 4.00 -17.23
CA ARG A 202 10.39 5.41 -17.61
C ARG A 202 9.81 6.22 -16.46
N ASN A 203 10.12 7.51 -16.40
CA ASN A 203 9.54 8.41 -15.41
C ASN A 203 8.03 8.61 -15.62
N ARG A 204 7.37 9.10 -14.57
CA ARG A 204 5.91 9.28 -14.55
C ARG A 204 5.42 10.20 -15.67
N TYR A 205 6.07 11.35 -15.88
CA TYR A 205 5.62 12.35 -16.85
C TYR A 205 5.75 11.84 -18.28
N HIS A 206 6.85 11.13 -18.57
CA HIS A 206 7.04 10.43 -19.84
C HIS A 206 5.96 9.39 -20.08
N LEU A 207 5.66 8.54 -19.10
CA LEU A 207 4.63 7.49 -19.26
C LEU A 207 3.22 8.06 -19.46
N LEU A 208 2.87 9.17 -18.79
CA LEU A 208 1.59 9.84 -19.04
C LEU A 208 1.47 10.28 -20.50
N LYS A 209 2.53 10.89 -21.06
CA LYS A 209 2.58 11.25 -22.48
C LYS A 209 2.53 10.02 -23.40
N VAL A 210 3.25 8.95 -23.07
CA VAL A 210 3.18 7.67 -23.79
C VAL A 210 1.75 7.12 -23.83
N PHE A 211 1.01 7.19 -22.72
CA PHE A 211 -0.38 6.71 -22.67
C PHE A 211 -1.31 7.54 -23.57
N ASP A 212 -1.11 8.85 -23.63
CA ASP A 212 -1.87 9.73 -24.52
C ASP A 212 -1.56 9.44 -26.00
N GLU A 213 -0.28 9.31 -26.35
CA GLU A 213 0.11 8.95 -27.73
C GLU A 213 -0.36 7.53 -28.10
N TYR A 214 -0.28 6.57 -27.17
CA TYR A 214 -0.78 5.20 -27.38
C TYR A 214 -2.26 5.21 -27.73
N ARG A 215 -3.07 5.98 -26.99
CA ARG A 215 -4.51 6.13 -27.27
C ARG A 215 -4.75 6.69 -28.67
N ARG A 216 -3.90 7.60 -29.17
CA ARG A 216 -4.02 8.13 -30.53
C ARG A 216 -3.65 7.12 -31.61
N ILE A 217 -2.63 6.30 -31.38
CA ILE A 217 -2.13 5.29 -32.33
C ILE A 217 -3.08 4.08 -32.36
N ALA A 218 -3.33 3.48 -31.20
CA ALA A 218 -4.10 2.24 -31.05
C ALA A 218 -5.62 2.48 -31.11
N LYS A 219 -6.08 3.73 -30.97
CA LYS A 219 -7.51 4.09 -30.79
C LYS A 219 -8.17 3.35 -29.61
N LYS A 220 -7.35 2.98 -28.61
CA LYS A 220 -7.71 2.14 -27.47
C LYS A 220 -6.88 2.55 -26.25
N ASP A 221 -7.43 2.43 -25.05
CA ASP A 221 -6.65 2.69 -23.83
C ASP A 221 -5.61 1.57 -23.60
N ILE A 222 -4.41 1.93 -23.15
CA ILE A 222 -3.35 0.95 -22.86
C ILE A 222 -3.81 -0.13 -21.86
N THR A 223 -4.69 0.21 -20.91
CA THR A 223 -5.22 -0.77 -19.96
C THR A 223 -6.15 -1.78 -20.63
N GLU A 224 -6.89 -1.40 -21.65
CA GLU A 224 -7.73 -2.32 -22.41
C GLU A 224 -6.88 -3.25 -23.27
N SER A 225 -5.76 -2.77 -23.79
CA SER A 225 -4.81 -3.61 -24.54
C SER A 225 -4.08 -4.59 -23.63
N ILE A 226 -3.66 -4.17 -22.43
CA ILE A 226 -3.10 -5.09 -21.43
C ILE A 226 -4.10 -6.21 -21.09
N LYS A 227 -5.37 -5.85 -20.85
CA LYS A 227 -6.45 -6.81 -20.55
C LYS A 227 -6.77 -7.80 -21.68
N SER A 228 -6.59 -7.40 -22.94
CA SER A 228 -6.86 -8.30 -24.07
C SER A 228 -5.68 -9.19 -24.43
N GLU A 229 -4.47 -8.75 -24.10
CA GLU A 229 -3.22 -9.39 -24.53
C GLU A 229 -2.52 -10.22 -23.45
N MET A 230 -2.86 -9.99 -22.19
CA MET A 230 -2.21 -10.61 -21.03
C MET A 230 -3.27 -11.20 -20.11
N SER A 231 -2.83 -12.02 -19.15
CA SER A 231 -3.71 -12.66 -18.18
C SER A 231 -3.01 -12.90 -16.85
N GLY A 232 -3.80 -13.04 -15.77
CA GLY A 232 -3.31 -13.40 -14.44
C GLY A 232 -2.40 -12.32 -13.84
N ASP A 233 -1.46 -12.72 -12.99
CA ASP A 233 -0.68 -11.78 -12.18
C ASP A 233 0.18 -10.80 -12.98
N LEU A 234 0.57 -11.19 -14.21
CA LEU A 234 1.26 -10.28 -15.13
C LEU A 234 0.36 -9.12 -15.57
N GLU A 235 -0.89 -9.43 -15.92
CA GLU A 235 -1.89 -8.43 -16.29
C GLU A 235 -2.12 -7.48 -15.10
N ASP A 236 -2.36 -8.05 -13.91
CA ASP A 236 -2.63 -7.28 -12.69
C ASP A 236 -1.45 -6.37 -12.31
N ALA A 237 -0.21 -6.87 -12.43
CA ALA A 237 0.98 -6.09 -12.14
C ALA A 237 1.13 -4.88 -13.09
N LEU A 238 0.96 -5.09 -14.39
CA LEU A 238 1.11 -4.02 -15.38
C LEU A 238 -0.06 -3.03 -15.31
N LEU A 239 -1.28 -3.50 -15.04
CA LEU A 239 -2.42 -2.63 -14.77
C LEU A 239 -2.20 -1.79 -13.52
N ALA A 240 -1.67 -2.36 -12.43
CA ALA A 240 -1.36 -1.62 -11.22
C ALA A 240 -0.31 -0.52 -11.46
N VAL A 241 0.73 -0.81 -12.24
CA VAL A 241 1.73 0.19 -12.66
C VAL A 241 1.07 1.33 -13.43
N VAL A 242 0.26 1.04 -14.46
CA VAL A 242 -0.42 2.08 -15.25
C VAL A 242 -1.36 2.91 -14.36
N LYS A 243 -2.15 2.27 -13.50
CA LYS A 243 -3.09 2.95 -12.60
C LYS A 243 -2.36 3.84 -11.59
N CYS A 244 -1.27 3.38 -10.97
CA CYS A 244 -0.46 4.19 -10.06
C CYS A 244 0.20 5.39 -10.76
N ILE A 245 0.68 5.21 -12.00
CA ILE A 245 1.23 6.29 -12.82
C ILE A 245 0.17 7.31 -13.21
N ARG A 246 -1.09 6.90 -13.45
CA ARG A 246 -2.19 7.84 -13.71
C ARG A 246 -2.66 8.53 -12.44
N ASN A 247 -3.18 7.77 -11.50
CA ASN A 247 -3.73 8.27 -10.25
C ASN A 247 -3.60 7.19 -9.15
N LYS A 248 -2.58 7.35 -8.30
CA LYS A 248 -2.32 6.44 -7.18
C LYS A 248 -3.47 6.40 -6.17
N HIS A 249 -4.15 7.51 -5.96
CA HIS A 249 -5.27 7.58 -5.02
C HIS A 249 -6.47 6.77 -5.53
N ALA A 250 -6.78 6.90 -6.83
CA ALA A 250 -7.82 6.09 -7.47
C ALA A 250 -7.47 4.60 -7.49
N TYR A 251 -6.19 4.24 -7.64
CA TYR A 251 -5.74 2.85 -7.49
C TYR A 251 -6.05 2.30 -6.09
N PHE A 252 -5.71 3.03 -5.03
CA PHE A 252 -6.03 2.59 -3.67
C PHE A 252 -7.53 2.58 -3.38
N ALA A 253 -8.29 3.52 -3.95
CA ALA A 253 -9.75 3.50 -3.88
C ALA A 253 -10.33 2.22 -4.52
N GLU A 254 -9.80 1.80 -5.67
CA GLU A 254 -10.19 0.55 -6.32
C GLU A 254 -9.81 -0.68 -5.49
N ARG A 255 -8.63 -0.69 -4.86
CA ARG A 255 -8.20 -1.76 -3.97
C ARG A 255 -9.12 -1.89 -2.74
N LEU A 256 -9.47 -0.77 -2.10
CA LEU A 256 -10.42 -0.74 -0.98
C LEU A 256 -11.80 -1.20 -1.39
N TYR A 257 -12.28 -0.80 -2.57
CA TYR A 257 -13.57 -1.24 -3.05
C TYR A 257 -13.56 -2.74 -3.33
N GLY A 258 -12.53 -3.24 -4.01
CA GLY A 258 -12.34 -4.66 -4.26
C GLY A 258 -12.26 -5.49 -2.99
N SER A 259 -11.65 -4.97 -1.92
CA SER A 259 -11.51 -5.70 -0.65
C SER A 259 -12.81 -5.84 0.15
N MET A 260 -13.82 -5.00 -0.12
CA MET A 260 -15.09 -4.98 0.62
C MET A 260 -16.31 -5.29 -0.26
N LYS A 261 -16.13 -5.42 -1.59
CA LYS A 261 -17.23 -5.69 -2.50
C LYS A 261 -17.52 -7.18 -2.56
N GLY A 262 -18.74 -7.57 -2.20
CA GLY A 262 -19.27 -8.91 -2.44
C GLY A 262 -19.63 -9.61 -1.14
N LEU A 263 -19.47 -10.92 -1.10
CA LEU A 263 -19.65 -11.70 0.13
C LEU A 263 -18.29 -11.87 0.81
N GLY A 264 -18.20 -11.37 2.05
CA GLY A 264 -16.96 -11.37 2.82
C GLY A 264 -16.05 -10.17 2.50
N THR A 265 -14.97 -10.08 3.26
CA THR A 265 -14.01 -8.97 3.21
C THR A 265 -12.60 -9.53 3.08
N ASP A 266 -11.81 -9.00 2.14
CA ASP A 266 -10.35 -9.16 2.15
C ASP A 266 -9.76 -8.20 3.20
N ASP A 267 -9.82 -8.65 4.46
CA ASP A 267 -9.34 -7.88 5.60
C ASP A 267 -7.85 -7.56 5.51
N ASP A 268 -7.03 -8.43 4.93
CA ASP A 268 -5.58 -8.18 4.81
C ASP A 268 -5.32 -6.97 3.89
N THR A 269 -6.01 -6.87 2.75
CA THR A 269 -5.93 -5.69 1.88
C THR A 269 -6.55 -4.45 2.54
N LEU A 270 -7.75 -4.58 3.14
CA LEU A 270 -8.41 -3.45 3.81
C LEU A 270 -7.51 -2.86 4.90
N ILE A 271 -6.96 -3.69 5.77
CA ILE A 271 -6.08 -3.27 6.86
C ILE A 271 -4.81 -2.64 6.29
N ARG A 272 -4.15 -3.28 5.33
CA ARG A 272 -2.89 -2.79 4.77
C ARG A 272 -3.03 -1.41 4.12
N VAL A 273 -4.09 -1.19 3.34
CA VAL A 273 -4.34 0.12 2.73
C VAL A 273 -4.70 1.15 3.80
N MET A 274 -5.59 0.82 4.73
CA MET A 274 -6.01 1.77 5.78
C MET A 274 -4.84 2.18 6.68
N VAL A 275 -4.00 1.23 7.11
CA VAL A 275 -2.81 1.50 7.94
C VAL A 275 -1.75 2.28 7.16
N SER A 276 -1.38 1.83 5.96
CA SER A 276 -0.25 2.42 5.23
C SER A 276 -0.56 3.81 4.65
N ARG A 277 -1.83 4.16 4.45
CA ARG A 277 -2.24 5.42 3.79
C ARG A 277 -2.83 6.47 4.73
N CYS A 278 -3.21 6.11 5.97
CA CYS A 278 -3.90 7.01 6.91
C CYS A 278 -3.14 8.31 7.25
N GLU A 279 -1.81 8.31 7.18
CA GLU A 279 -0.96 9.50 7.45
C GLU A 279 -0.37 10.14 6.17
N ILE A 280 -0.77 9.67 4.98
CA ILE A 280 -0.19 10.10 3.71
C ILE A 280 -1.24 10.83 2.86
N ASP A 281 -2.23 10.10 2.36
CA ASP A 281 -3.14 10.54 1.28
C ASP A 281 -4.56 9.99 1.42
N MET A 282 -4.96 9.52 2.61
CA MET A 282 -6.29 8.97 2.85
C MET A 282 -7.43 9.94 2.49
N LEU A 283 -7.24 11.27 2.63
CA LEU A 283 -8.25 12.24 2.19
C LEU A 283 -8.46 12.25 0.67
N ASP A 284 -7.39 12.03 -0.10
CA ASP A 284 -7.46 11.94 -1.57
C ASP A 284 -8.07 10.61 -2.00
N ILE A 285 -7.70 9.50 -1.33
CA ILE A 285 -8.27 8.17 -1.58
C ILE A 285 -9.79 8.16 -1.34
N ARG A 286 -10.26 8.79 -0.25
CA ARG A 286 -11.69 8.95 0.03
C ARG A 286 -12.43 9.68 -1.08
N HIS A 287 -11.86 10.80 -1.53
CA HIS A 287 -12.44 11.59 -2.61
C HIS A 287 -12.59 10.78 -3.91
N GLU A 288 -11.54 10.04 -4.30
CA GLU A 288 -11.58 9.18 -5.48
C GLU A 288 -12.59 8.03 -5.29
N PHE A 289 -12.61 7.39 -4.12
CA PHE A 289 -13.57 6.33 -3.80
C PHE A 289 -15.01 6.80 -3.97
N LYS A 290 -15.36 7.96 -3.40
CA LYS A 290 -16.69 8.54 -3.55
C LYS A 290 -17.00 8.88 -4.99
N THR A 291 -16.05 9.46 -5.72
CA THR A 291 -16.20 9.81 -7.14
C THR A 291 -16.45 8.58 -8.01
N MET A 292 -15.74 7.48 -7.75
CA MET A 292 -15.81 6.25 -8.53
C MET A 292 -17.04 5.40 -8.21
N TYR A 293 -17.48 5.36 -6.95
CA TYR A 293 -18.48 4.39 -6.48
C TYR A 293 -19.79 5.01 -5.98
N GLY A 294 -19.86 6.35 -5.90
CA GLY A 294 -21.06 7.08 -5.48
C GLY A 294 -21.45 6.90 -4.00
N LYS A 295 -20.60 6.25 -3.20
CA LYS A 295 -20.73 6.08 -1.74
C LYS A 295 -19.40 6.45 -1.08
N SER A 296 -19.46 7.02 0.12
CA SER A 296 -18.25 7.33 0.89
C SER A 296 -17.53 6.04 1.30
N LEU A 297 -16.21 6.12 1.44
CA LEU A 297 -15.42 5.02 2.00
C LEU A 297 -15.87 4.69 3.43
N TYR A 298 -16.22 5.71 4.22
CA TYR A 298 -16.68 5.56 5.60
C TYR A 298 -17.93 4.67 5.69
N SER A 299 -18.97 4.99 4.91
CA SER A 299 -20.22 4.20 4.89
C SER A 299 -20.00 2.77 4.39
N PHE A 300 -19.06 2.59 3.45
CA PHE A 300 -18.72 1.26 2.93
C PHE A 300 -18.05 0.39 4.02
N ILE A 301 -17.05 0.93 4.72
CA ILE A 301 -16.41 0.27 5.88
C ILE A 301 -17.45 -0.02 6.97
N GLN A 302 -18.34 0.93 7.25
CA GLN A 302 -19.33 0.79 8.32
C GLN A 302 -20.30 -0.37 8.07
N GLY A 303 -20.66 -0.60 6.80
CA GLY A 303 -21.54 -1.68 6.37
C GLY A 303 -20.87 -3.06 6.32
N ASP A 304 -19.56 -3.11 6.06
CA ASP A 304 -18.84 -4.37 5.82
C ASP A 304 -18.10 -4.91 7.06
N THR A 305 -17.85 -4.06 8.07
CA THR A 305 -17.07 -4.43 9.26
C THR A 305 -17.87 -4.30 10.56
N SER A 306 -17.37 -4.90 11.66
CA SER A 306 -18.03 -4.87 12.97
C SER A 306 -17.05 -4.76 14.14
N GLY A 307 -17.58 -4.57 15.35
CA GLY A 307 -16.80 -4.50 16.60
C GLY A 307 -15.75 -3.39 16.63
N ASP A 308 -14.70 -3.60 17.43
CA ASP A 308 -13.60 -2.64 17.59
C ASP A 308 -12.73 -2.53 16.33
N TYR A 309 -12.70 -3.58 15.52
CA TYR A 309 -12.13 -3.55 14.18
C TYR A 309 -12.79 -2.48 13.30
N LYS A 310 -14.12 -2.43 13.26
CA LYS A 310 -14.83 -1.33 12.59
C LYS A 310 -14.48 0.02 13.19
N LYS A 311 -14.56 0.14 14.53
CA LYS A 311 -14.32 1.42 15.21
C LYS A 311 -12.97 2.01 14.81
N VAL A 312 -11.90 1.21 14.85
CA VAL A 312 -10.56 1.68 14.50
C VAL A 312 -10.47 2.06 13.01
N LEU A 313 -11.03 1.26 12.10
CA LEU A 313 -11.02 1.59 10.67
C LEU A 313 -11.77 2.89 10.36
N LEU A 314 -12.89 3.16 11.04
CA LEU A 314 -13.62 4.41 10.88
C LEU A 314 -12.81 5.61 11.40
N VAL A 315 -12.04 5.46 12.49
CA VAL A 315 -11.10 6.49 12.95
C VAL A 315 -10.01 6.73 11.91
N LEU A 316 -9.44 5.68 11.32
CA LEU A 316 -8.43 5.80 10.25
C LEU A 316 -9.01 6.42 8.97
N CYS A 317 -10.27 6.14 8.64
CA CYS A 317 -10.98 6.78 7.53
C CYS A 317 -11.25 8.27 7.82
N GLY A 318 -11.45 8.61 9.09
CA GLY A 318 -11.83 9.95 9.53
C GLY A 318 -13.35 10.08 9.68
N GLY A 319 -14.03 10.63 8.68
CA GLY A 319 -15.47 10.90 8.75
C GLY A 319 -16.18 10.63 7.43
N GLU A 320 -17.47 10.93 7.39
CA GLU A 320 -18.26 10.95 6.15
C GLU A 320 -17.76 12.06 5.19
N ASP A 321 -17.99 11.84 3.90
CA ASP A 321 -17.71 12.78 2.81
C ASP A 321 -18.80 12.77 1.76
#